data_AF-A0A2X3CGC2-F1
#
_entry.id   AF-A0A2X3CGC2-F1
#
_cell.length_a   1.000
_cell.length_b   1.000
_cell.length_c   1.000
_cell.angle_alpha   90.00
_cell.angle_beta   90.00
_cell.angle_gamma   90.00
#
_symmetry.space_group_name_H-M   'P 1'
#
loop_
_entity.id
_entity.type
_entity.pdbx_description
1 polymer ?
#
loop_
_entity_poly.entity_id
_entity_poly.type
_entity_poly.pdbx_seq_one_letter_code
_entity_poly.pdbx_strand_id
1 'polypeptide(L)'
;MSANELALKFSTAPAEQLIGVLTVHEVKEALHDEVEEEVQSEVWMEHNFAMEAAEEVTDAFATAMKLALTQPAKVAKATLRKALKDYPGYGSEPKSGP
;
A
#
# COMPACT_ATOMS: atom_id res chain seq x y z
N MET A 1 1.33 41.36 12.96
CA MET A 1 0.22 40.40 12.89
C MET A 1 -0.79 40.75 13.96
N SER A 2 -2.04 40.96 13.56
CA SER A 2 -3.19 41.22 14.45
C SER A 2 -3.58 39.94 15.19
N ALA A 3 -4.19 40.07 16.38
CA ALA A 3 -4.69 38.93 17.16
C ALA A 3 -5.69 38.07 16.36
N ASN A 4 -6.46 38.68 15.45
CA ASN A 4 -7.38 37.97 14.56
C ASN A 4 -6.64 37.17 13.47
N GLU A 5 -5.53 37.71 12.94
CA GLU A 5 -4.72 36.99 11.95
C GLU A 5 -4.06 35.76 12.58
N LEU A 6 -3.61 35.86 13.83
CA LEU A 6 -3.09 34.73 14.59
C LEU A 6 -4.17 33.70 14.92
N ALA A 7 -5.36 34.15 15.35
CA ALA A 7 -6.48 33.25 15.65
C ALA A 7 -6.97 32.47 14.43
N LEU A 8 -6.94 33.09 13.24
CA LEU A 8 -7.28 32.42 11.99
C LEU A 8 -6.20 31.43 11.55
N LYS A 9 -4.93 31.77 11.74
CA LYS A 9 -3.81 30.88 11.39
C LYS A 9 -3.72 29.63 12.27
N PHE A 10 -4.10 29.73 13.54
CA PHE A 10 -4.17 28.59 14.47
C PHE A 10 -5.60 28.05 14.62
N SER A 11 -6.50 28.39 13.68
CA SER A 11 -7.88 27.92 13.70
C SER A 11 -7.93 26.44 13.31
N THR A 12 -8.72 25.66 14.03
CA THR A 12 -9.06 24.26 13.68
C THR A 12 -10.30 24.20 12.77
N ALA A 13 -10.61 25.28 12.05
CA ALA A 13 -11.73 25.29 11.13
C ALA A 13 -11.39 24.46 9.88
N PRO A 14 -12.38 23.78 9.27
CA PRO A 14 -12.19 23.04 8.02
C PRO A 14 -11.57 23.91 6.92
N ALA A 15 -10.71 23.34 6.09
CA ALA A 15 -9.95 24.10 5.10
C ALA A 15 -10.86 24.90 4.13
N GLU A 16 -12.06 24.41 3.82
CA GLU A 16 -13.02 25.11 2.95
C GLU A 16 -13.52 26.42 3.54
N GLN A 17 -13.58 26.51 4.88
CA GLN A 17 -14.02 27.72 5.58
C GLN A 17 -12.93 28.80 5.64
N LEU A 18 -11.68 28.45 5.34
CA LEU A 18 -10.54 29.35 5.31
C LEU A 18 -10.33 29.99 3.93
N ILE A 19 -11.04 29.51 2.90
CA ILE A 19 -10.97 30.04 1.52
C ILE A 19 -11.45 31.49 1.48
N GLY A 20 -10.62 32.37 0.93
CA GLY A 20 -10.90 33.81 0.84
C GLY A 20 -10.65 34.58 2.15
N VAL A 21 -10.25 33.89 3.22
CA VAL A 21 -9.86 34.47 4.51
C VAL A 21 -8.35 34.42 4.71
N LEU A 22 -7.73 33.26 4.46
CA LEU A 22 -6.28 33.06 4.51
C LEU A 22 -5.65 33.06 3.11
N THR A 23 -4.31 33.08 3.08
CA THR A 23 -3.58 32.93 1.82
C THR A 23 -3.75 31.52 1.26
N VAL A 24 -3.60 31.37 -0.07
CA VAL A 24 -3.71 30.07 -0.75
C VAL A 24 -2.75 29.03 -0.17
N HIS A 25 -1.57 29.45 0.30
CA HIS A 25 -0.60 28.55 0.89
C HIS A 25 -1.07 27.99 2.23
N GLU A 26 -1.58 28.85 3.12
CA GLU A 26 -2.08 28.45 4.44
C GLU A 26 -3.33 27.57 4.34
N VAL A 27 -4.21 27.81 3.37
CA VAL A 27 -5.36 26.94 3.11
C VAL A 27 -4.91 25.56 2.61
N LYS A 28 -3.83 25.50 1.82
CA LYS A 28 -3.26 24.21 1.37
C LYS A 28 -2.60 23.43 2.51
N GLU A 29 -1.93 24.11 3.43
CA GLU A 29 -1.37 23.48 4.63
C GLU A 29 -2.50 22.92 5.51
N ALA A 30 -3.54 23.70 5.78
CA ALA A 30 -4.70 23.23 6.54
C ALA A 30 -5.39 22.02 5.87
N LEU A 31 -5.55 22.04 4.55
CA LEU A 31 -6.11 20.91 3.80
C LEU A 31 -5.19 19.68 3.86
N HIS A 32 -3.88 19.88 3.76
CA HIS A 32 -2.91 18.79 3.89
C HIS A 32 -3.03 18.12 5.26
N ASP A 33 -3.02 18.90 6.34
CA ASP A 33 -3.13 18.38 7.70
C ASP A 33 -4.47 17.66 7.94
N GLU A 34 -5.55 18.11 7.29
CA GLU A 34 -6.87 17.47 7.38
C GLU A 34 -6.93 16.10 6.68
N VAL A 35 -6.28 15.95 5.52
CA VAL A 35 -6.37 14.72 4.70
C VAL A 35 -5.17 13.78 4.84
N GLU A 36 -4.06 14.23 5.45
CA GLU A 36 -2.80 13.48 5.51
C GLU A 36 -2.98 12.09 6.11
N GLU A 37 -3.64 11.99 7.27
CA GLU A 37 -3.84 10.70 7.96
C GLU A 37 -4.73 9.75 7.15
N GLU A 38 -5.81 10.26 6.54
CA GLU A 38 -6.72 9.44 5.73
C GLU A 38 -6.01 8.88 4.50
N VAL A 39 -5.33 9.75 3.74
CA VAL A 39 -4.57 9.34 2.55
C VAL A 39 -3.43 8.38 2.94
N GLN A 40 -2.70 8.68 4.02
CA GLN A 40 -1.63 7.81 4.49
C GLN A 40 -2.17 6.44 4.91
N SER A 41 -3.31 6.40 5.59
CA SER A 41 -3.98 5.17 6.02
C SER A 41 -4.40 4.32 4.83
N GLU A 42 -5.05 4.92 3.83
CA GLU A 42 -5.46 4.22 2.60
C GLU A 42 -4.27 3.64 1.85
N VAL A 43 -3.23 4.45 1.61
CA VAL A 43 -2.00 4.01 0.93
C VAL A 43 -1.32 2.90 1.71
N TRP A 44 -1.25 3.02 3.05
CA TRP A 44 -0.65 2.00 3.90
C TRP A 44 -1.44 0.70 3.88
N MET A 45 -2.78 0.78 3.86
CA MET A 45 -3.66 -0.38 3.75
C MET A 45 -3.43 -1.13 2.42
N GLU A 46 -3.41 -0.42 1.29
CA GLU A 46 -3.11 -1.04 -0.02
C GLU A 46 -1.72 -1.67 -0.05
N HIS A 47 -0.72 -1.00 0.54
CA HIS A 47 0.62 -1.54 0.68
C HIS A 47 0.65 -2.83 1.50
N ASN A 48 -0.09 -2.89 2.62
CA ASN A 48 -0.18 -4.10 3.44
C ASN A 48 -0.81 -5.25 2.67
N PHE A 49 -1.89 -5.02 1.91
CA PHE A 49 -2.47 -6.08 1.07
C PHE A 49 -1.49 -6.59 0.02
N ALA A 50 -0.70 -5.70 -0.58
CA ALA A 50 0.36 -6.10 -1.51
C ALA A 50 1.43 -6.95 -0.82
N MET A 51 1.83 -6.56 0.39
CA MET A 51 2.82 -7.29 1.21
C MET A 51 2.31 -8.67 1.63
N GLU A 52 1.07 -8.78 2.11
CA GLU A 52 0.45 -10.06 2.48
C GLU A 52 0.38 -11.02 1.29
N ALA A 53 -0.01 -10.54 0.11
CA ALA A 53 -0.04 -11.35 -1.10
C ALA A 53 1.37 -11.79 -1.54
N ALA A 54 2.38 -10.92 -1.40
CA ALA A 54 3.76 -11.29 -1.67
C ALA A 54 4.27 -12.34 -0.65
N GLU A 55 3.95 -12.18 0.62
CA GLU A 55 4.30 -13.11 1.70
C GLU A 55 3.73 -14.50 1.43
N GLU A 56 2.43 -14.60 1.08
CA GLU A 56 1.78 -15.87 0.75
C GLU A 56 2.50 -16.62 -0.38
N VAL A 57 2.88 -15.90 -1.44
CA VAL A 57 3.65 -16.46 -2.55
C VAL A 57 5.00 -16.96 -2.05
N THR A 58 5.74 -16.15 -1.30
CA THR A 58 7.07 -16.53 -0.80
C THR A 58 7.03 -17.74 0.14
N ASP A 59 6.03 -17.82 1.02
CA ASP A 59 5.83 -18.93 1.95
C ASP A 59 5.45 -20.23 1.23
N ALA A 60 4.59 -20.14 0.21
CA ALA A 60 4.24 -21.27 -0.63
C ALA A 60 5.48 -21.82 -1.36
N PHE A 61 6.34 -20.95 -1.90
CA PHE A 61 7.60 -21.36 -2.52
C PHE A 61 8.58 -21.96 -1.52
N ALA A 62 8.78 -21.33 -0.35
CA ALA A 62 9.67 -21.84 0.68
C ALA A 62 9.23 -23.23 1.15
N THR A 63 7.93 -23.45 1.29
CA THR A 63 7.34 -24.75 1.63
C THR A 63 7.59 -25.79 0.53
N ALA A 64 7.39 -25.41 -0.74
CA ALA A 64 7.68 -26.28 -1.88
C ALA A 64 9.17 -26.65 -1.97
N MET A 65 10.07 -25.72 -1.64
CA MET A 65 11.51 -25.97 -1.58
C MET A 65 11.87 -26.95 -0.46
N LYS A 66 11.33 -26.75 0.75
CA LYS A 66 11.53 -27.69 1.87
C LYS A 66 11.06 -29.10 1.50
N LEU A 67 9.92 -29.22 0.81
CA LEU A 67 9.43 -30.51 0.32
C LEU A 67 10.31 -31.09 -0.80
N ALA A 68 10.80 -30.28 -1.72
CA ALA A 68 11.65 -30.72 -2.82
C ALA A 68 12.98 -31.33 -2.31
N LEU A 69 13.53 -30.81 -1.21
CA LEU A 69 14.77 -31.32 -0.60
C LEU A 69 14.63 -32.76 -0.07
N THR A 70 13.42 -33.23 0.24
CA THR A 70 13.18 -34.59 0.74
C THR A 70 12.86 -35.59 -0.37
N GLN A 71 12.77 -35.12 -1.63
CA GLN A 71 12.31 -35.90 -2.77
C GLN A 71 13.44 -36.26 -3.75
N PRO A 72 13.34 -37.37 -4.50
CA PRO A 72 14.23 -37.64 -5.62
C PRO A 72 14.14 -36.53 -6.68
N ALA A 73 15.27 -36.24 -7.35
CA ALA A 73 15.43 -35.09 -8.23
C ALA A 73 14.29 -34.90 -9.28
N LYS A 74 13.76 -35.98 -9.85
CA LYS A 74 12.67 -35.93 -10.83
C LYS A 74 11.35 -35.43 -10.22
N VAL A 75 11.06 -35.82 -8.99
CA VAL A 75 9.84 -35.45 -8.25
C VAL A 75 10.00 -34.04 -7.68
N ALA A 76 11.17 -33.73 -7.10
CA ALA A 76 11.51 -32.39 -6.63
C ALA A 76 11.31 -31.31 -7.72
N LYS A 77 11.78 -31.58 -8.94
CA LYS A 77 11.62 -30.67 -10.09
C LYS A 77 10.15 -30.45 -10.48
N ALA A 78 9.31 -31.48 -10.35
CA ALA A 78 7.88 -31.37 -10.61
C ALA A 78 7.18 -30.54 -9.53
N THR A 79 7.53 -30.75 -8.26
CA THR A 79 7.02 -30.00 -7.10
C THR A 79 7.31 -28.50 -7.23
N LEU A 80 8.55 -28.12 -7.56
CA LEU A 80 8.92 -26.72 -7.75
C LEU A 80 8.23 -26.08 -8.96
N ARG A 81 8.08 -26.81 -10.07
CA ARG A 81 7.34 -26.31 -11.25
C ARG A 81 5.85 -26.11 -10.98
N LYS A 82 5.26 -26.93 -10.12
CA LYS A 82 3.87 -26.77 -9.69
C LYS A 82 3.72 -25.48 -8.88
N ALA A 83 4.58 -25.26 -7.88
CA ALA A 83 4.57 -24.02 -7.09
C ALA A 83 4.73 -22.77 -7.97
N LEU A 84 5.63 -22.81 -8.97
CA LEU A 84 5.79 -21.73 -9.95
C LEU A 84 4.54 -21.41 -10.77
N LYS A 85 3.71 -22.42 -11.04
CA LYS A 85 2.46 -22.25 -11.81
C LYS A 85 1.32 -21.73 -10.94
N ASP A 86 1.24 -22.21 -9.71
CA ASP A 86 0.15 -21.90 -8.78
C ASP A 86 0.34 -20.50 -8.16
N TYR A 87 1.59 -20.03 -8.04
CA TYR A 87 1.95 -18.74 -7.46
C TYR A 87 2.89 -17.95 -8.38
N PRO A 88 2.39 -17.35 -9.49
CA PRO A 88 3.24 -16.69 -10.49
C PRO A 88 3.94 -15.40 -10.01
N GLY A 89 3.72 -14.96 -8.78
CA GLY A 89 4.27 -13.71 -8.23
C GLY A 89 3.27 -12.56 -8.27
N TYR A 90 3.33 -11.69 -7.26
CA TYR A 90 2.53 -10.47 -7.17
C TYR A 90 2.89 -9.51 -8.32
N GLY A 91 1.89 -8.93 -9.01
CA GLY A 91 2.11 -8.05 -10.17
C GLY A 91 2.28 -8.78 -11.51
N SER A 92 2.08 -10.10 -11.57
CA SER A 92 1.95 -10.80 -12.85
C SER A 92 0.71 -10.27 -13.58
N GLU A 93 0.88 -9.83 -14.83
CA GLU A 93 -0.27 -9.44 -15.66
C GLU A 93 -1.29 -10.60 -15.69
N PRO A 94 -2.60 -10.30 -15.57
CA PRO A 94 -3.61 -11.33 -15.69
C PRO A 94 -3.37 -12.07 -17.00
N LYS A 95 -3.38 -13.40 -16.96
CA LYS A 95 -3.28 -14.22 -18.17
C LYS A 95 -4.30 -13.65 -19.16
N SER A 96 -3.82 -13.10 -20.27
CA SER A 96 -4.70 -12.65 -21.35
C SER A 96 -5.67 -13.78 -21.61
N GLY A 97 -6.96 -13.49 -21.38
CA GLY A 97 -8.03 -14.46 -21.55
C GLY A 97 -8.08 -14.97 -23.00
N PRO A 98 -8.75 -16.11 -23.22
CA PRO A 98 -8.87 -16.72 -24.55
C PRO A 98 -9.47 -15.76 -25.59
#